data_AF-A0A7J4IJK2-F1
#
_entry.id   AF-A0A7J4IJK2-F1
#
_cell.length_a   1.000
_cell.length_b   1.000
_cell.length_c   1.000
_cell.angle_alpha   90.00
_cell.angle_beta   90.00
_cell.angle_gamma   90.00
#
_symmetry.space_group_name_H-M   'P 1'
#
loop_
_entity.id
_entity.type
_entity.pdbx_description
1 polymer ?
#
loop_
_entity_poly.entity_id
_entity_poly.type
_entity_poly.pdbx_seq_one_letter_code
_entity_poly.pdbx_strand_id
1 'polypeptide(L)'
;MEQQLYRYRWAVVGIFWFVIFAYGANWFALSPMMKTFEDTTWYNIPNWEAHLLISLIGMFVIFFAWPAGTLIDKKGPKLSISIGALFMALGFGLRPWLLQSFESLLLSSVIAGIGLAWILVVLGP
;
A
#
# COMPACT_ATOMS: atom_id res chain seq x y z
N MET A 1 -11.80 -28.67 -15.75
CA MET A 1 -12.49 -27.41 -15.36
C MET A 1 -12.44 -26.48 -16.56
N GLU A 2 -13.53 -26.40 -17.34
CA GLU A 2 -13.64 -25.43 -18.42
C GLU A 2 -13.58 -24.02 -17.81
N GLN A 3 -12.52 -23.28 -18.13
CA GLN A 3 -12.38 -21.90 -17.73
C GLN A 3 -13.46 -21.08 -18.45
N GLN A 4 -14.61 -20.82 -17.81
CA GLN A 4 -15.62 -19.92 -18.36
C GLN A 4 -14.98 -18.58 -18.69
N LEU A 5 -14.75 -18.32 -19.98
CA LEU A 5 -14.13 -17.10 -20.49
C LEU A 5 -15.05 -15.90 -20.19
N TYR A 6 -14.92 -15.34 -18.99
CA TYR A 6 -15.64 -14.14 -18.62
C TYR A 6 -15.32 -13.03 -19.63
N ARG A 7 -16.36 -12.48 -20.25
CA ARG A 7 -16.29 -11.42 -21.26
C ARG A 7 -15.46 -10.20 -20.82
N TYR A 8 -15.32 -9.99 -19.51
CA TYR A 8 -14.64 -8.85 -18.90
C TYR A 8 -13.29 -9.17 -18.24
N ARG A 9 -12.66 -10.32 -18.52
CA ARG A 9 -11.36 -10.72 -17.91
C ARG A 9 -10.29 -9.65 -18.01
N TRP A 10 -10.12 -9.06 -19.19
CA TRP A 10 -9.12 -8.01 -19.44
C TRP A 10 -9.40 -6.72 -18.66
N ALA A 11 -10.67 -6.37 -18.46
CA ALA A 11 -11.03 -5.23 -17.63
C ALA A 11 -10.66 -5.46 -16.16
N VAL A 12 -10.91 -6.66 -15.63
CA VAL A 12 -10.55 -7.01 -14.24
C VAL A 12 -9.04 -6.99 -14.04
N VAL A 13 -8.28 -7.58 -14.98
CA VAL A 13 -6.81 -7.56 -14.94
C VAL A 13 -6.28 -6.13 -15.05
N GLY A 14 -6.84 -5.30 -15.95
CA GLY A 14 -6.45 -3.90 -16.11
C GLY A 14 -6.70 -3.07 -14.84
N ILE A 15 -7.85 -3.24 -14.19
CA ILE A 15 -8.16 -2.56 -12.92
C ILE A 15 -7.19 -3.02 -11.82
N PHE A 16 -6.96 -4.33 -11.70
CA PHE A 16 -6.04 -4.86 -10.70
C PHE A 16 -4.60 -4.36 -10.93
N TRP A 17 -4.14 -4.36 -12.18
CA TRP A 17 -2.85 -3.80 -12.57
C TRP A 17 -2.75 -2.33 -12.20
N PHE A 18 -3.79 -1.54 -12.48
CA PHE A 18 -3.81 -0.11 -12.13
C PHE A 18 -3.72 0.11 -10.62
N VAL A 19 -4.41 -0.70 -9.81
CA VAL A 19 -4.35 -0.63 -8.34
C VAL A 19 -2.95 -0.93 -7.83
N ILE A 20 -2.33 -2.04 -8.26
CA ILE A 20 -0.97 -2.39 -7.79
C ILE A 20 0.07 -1.39 -8.31
N PHE A 21 -0.08 -0.89 -9.54
CA PHE A 21 0.79 0.15 -10.09
C PHE A 21 0.68 1.46 -9.30
N ALA A 22 -0.54 1.92 -9.02
CA ALA A 22 -0.78 3.11 -8.21
C ALA A 22 -0.17 2.96 -6.81
N TYR A 23 -0.32 1.77 -6.20
CA TYR A 23 0.33 1.48 -4.92
C TYR A 23 1.85 1.59 -5.03
N GLY A 24 2.45 0.87 -5.98
CA GLY A 24 3.91 0.85 -6.19
C GLY A 24 4.47 2.24 -6.45
N ALA A 25 3.83 3.03 -7.32
CA ALA A 25 4.25 4.39 -7.61
C ALA A 25 4.27 5.28 -6.36
N ASN A 26 3.24 5.20 -5.51
CA ASN A 26 3.17 5.96 -4.25
C ASN A 26 4.20 5.48 -3.22
N TRP A 27 4.47 4.17 -3.18
CA TRP A 27 5.48 3.61 -2.28
C TRP A 27 6.90 4.01 -2.71
N PHE A 28 7.23 3.93 -3.99
CA PHE A 28 8.56 4.29 -4.50
C PHE A 28 8.79 5.80 -4.57
N ALA A 29 7.74 6.62 -4.65
CA ALA A 29 7.86 8.07 -4.56
C ALA A 29 8.53 8.56 -3.25
N LEU A 30 8.53 7.73 -2.20
CA LEU A 30 9.26 8.01 -0.95
C LEU A 30 10.77 8.05 -1.11
N SER A 31 11.34 7.19 -1.95
CA SER A 31 12.79 7.03 -2.10
C SER A 31 13.51 8.33 -2.50
N PRO A 32 13.06 9.12 -3.50
CA PRO A 32 13.69 10.39 -3.81
C PRO A 32 13.43 11.47 -2.75
N MET A 33 12.35 11.37 -1.96
CA MET A 33 11.99 12.36 -0.94
C MET A 33 12.77 12.20 0.37
N MET A 34 13.55 11.13 0.55
CA MET A 34 14.29 10.87 1.80
C MET A 34 15.26 12.01 2.14
N LYS A 35 15.99 12.53 1.14
CA LYS A 35 16.89 13.68 1.32
C LYS A 35 16.14 14.96 1.70
N THR A 36 14.89 15.11 1.27
CA THR A 36 14.04 16.25 1.63
C THR A 36 13.54 16.12 3.06
N PHE A 37 13.32 14.91 3.58
CA PHE A 37 12.95 14.69 4.98
C PHE A 37 14.11 14.95 5.96
N GLU A 38 15.34 14.64 5.53
CA GLU A 38 16.56 14.93 6.30
C GLU A 38 16.91 16.43 6.34
N ASP A 39 16.39 17.22 5.40
CA ASP A 39 16.65 18.65 5.35
C ASP A 39 16.02 19.35 6.56
N THR A 40 16.86 20.14 7.23
CA THR A 40 16.53 21.05 8.35
C THR A 40 15.32 21.94 8.08
N THR A 41 15.04 22.26 6.81
CA THR A 41 13.92 23.14 6.42
C THR A 41 12.55 22.46 6.52
N TRP A 42 12.50 21.12 6.47
CA TRP A 42 11.24 20.37 6.40
C TRP A 42 10.91 19.66 7.70
N TYR A 43 11.77 18.72 8.13
CA TYR A 43 11.50 17.93 9.33
C TYR A 43 12.72 17.73 10.24
N ASN A 44 13.95 17.99 9.75
CA ASN A 44 15.19 17.87 10.54
C ASN A 44 15.33 16.53 11.28
N ILE A 45 15.06 15.42 10.58
CA ILE A 45 15.01 14.08 11.17
C ILE A 45 16.28 13.33 10.82
N PRO A 46 16.85 12.54 11.74
CA PRO A 46 17.94 11.64 11.39
C PRO A 46 17.52 10.63 10.31
N ASN A 47 18.47 10.29 9.43
CA ASN A 47 18.28 9.41 8.27
C ASN A 47 17.53 8.10 8.61
N TRP A 48 17.80 7.47 9.76
CA TRP A 48 17.16 6.21 10.15
C TRP A 48 15.63 6.32 10.33
N GLU A 49 15.13 7.49 10.76
CA GLU A 49 13.68 7.73 10.85
C GLU A 49 13.06 7.84 9.45
N ALA A 50 13.73 8.52 8.51
CA ALA A 50 13.25 8.58 7.13
C ALA A 50 13.17 7.18 6.49
N HIS A 51 14.13 6.29 6.76
CA HIS A 51 14.11 4.89 6.32
C HIS A 51 13.01 4.05 6.99
N LEU A 52 12.57 4.44 8.18
CA LEU A 52 11.48 3.79 8.89
C LEU A 52 10.15 3.89 8.12
N LEU A 53 9.89 5.02 7.45
CA LEU A 53 8.67 5.21 6.63
C LEU A 53 8.49 4.13 5.55
N ILE A 54 9.59 3.79 4.86
CA ILE A 54 9.57 2.79 3.78
C ILE A 54 9.47 1.37 4.37
N SER A 55 10.23 1.13 5.44
CA SER A 55 10.33 -0.19 6.07
C SER A 55 9.04 -0.61 6.78
N LEU A 56 8.33 0.33 7.40
CA LEU A 56 7.06 0.07 8.07
C LEU A 56 6.01 -0.47 7.08
N ILE A 57 5.93 0.09 5.87
CA ILE A 57 5.01 -0.38 4.83
C ILE A 57 5.24 -1.88 4.59
N GLY A 58 6.49 -2.31 4.41
CA GLY A 58 6.84 -3.71 4.21
C GLY A 58 6.59 -4.58 5.45
N MET A 59 6.87 -4.06 6.66
CA MET A 59 6.65 -4.78 7.91
C MET A 59 5.16 -5.12 8.14
N PHE A 60 4.26 -4.17 7.88
CA PHE A 60 2.83 -4.39 8.05
C PHE A 60 2.26 -5.43 7.06
N VAL A 61 2.86 -5.56 5.88
CA VAL A 61 2.52 -6.65 4.95
C VAL A 61 2.70 -8.01 5.61
N ILE A 62 3.80 -8.22 6.34
CA ILE A 62 4.10 -9.53 6.96
C ILE A 62 3.00 -9.91 7.97
N PHE A 63 2.59 -8.96 8.82
CA PHE A 63 1.57 -9.22 9.84
C PHE A 63 0.17 -9.43 9.25
N PHE A 64 -0.18 -8.65 8.23
CA PHE A 64 -1.52 -8.67 7.65
C PHE A 64 -1.67 -9.65 6.48
N ALA A 65 -0.58 -10.27 6.00
CA ALA A 65 -0.64 -11.24 4.92
C ALA A 65 -1.46 -12.48 5.29
N TRP A 66 -1.28 -13.00 6.51
CA TRP A 66 -2.04 -14.15 7.01
C TRP A 66 -3.56 -13.91 7.09
N PRO A 67 -4.05 -12.84 7.77
CA PRO A 67 -5.48 -12.56 7.81
C PRO A 67 -6.05 -12.23 6.42
N ALA A 68 -5.27 -11.57 5.55
CA ALA A 68 -5.68 -11.34 4.17
C ALA A 68 -5.89 -12.64 3.39
N GLY A 69 -4.97 -13.60 3.50
CA GLY A 69 -5.09 -14.93 2.87
C GLY A 69 -6.36 -15.66 3.32
N THR A 70 -6.58 -15.76 4.64
CA THR A 70 -7.80 -16.41 5.17
C THR A 70 -9.10 -15.72 4.76
N LEU A 71 -9.09 -14.41 4.49
CA LEU A 71 -10.26 -13.71 3.97
C LEU A 71 -10.51 -14.06 2.49
N ILE A 72 -9.45 -14.14 1.70
CA ILE A 72 -9.51 -14.50 0.27
C ILE A 72 -10.08 -15.91 0.12
N ASP A 73 -9.63 -16.86 0.93
CA ASP A 73 -10.13 -18.25 0.91
C ASP A 73 -11.63 -18.33 1.21
N LYS A 74 -12.14 -17.48 2.09
CA LYS A 74 -13.54 -17.50 2.55
C LYS A 74 -14.50 -16.67 1.69
N LYS A 75 -14.07 -15.49 1.24
CA LYS A 75 -14.93 -14.48 0.60
C LYS A 75 -14.48 -14.08 -0.81
N GLY A 76 -13.38 -14.65 -1.27
CA GLY A 76 -12.81 -14.40 -2.58
C GLY A 76 -11.91 -13.15 -2.66
N PRO A 77 -11.16 -13.01 -3.77
CA PRO A 77 -10.13 -12.00 -3.92
C PRO A 77 -10.66 -10.57 -4.06
N LYS A 78 -11.88 -10.40 -4.59
CA LYS A 78 -12.48 -9.07 -4.83
C LYS A 78 -12.58 -8.24 -3.54
N LEU A 79 -13.02 -8.86 -2.45
CA LEU A 79 -13.18 -8.17 -1.17
C LEU A 79 -11.82 -7.72 -0.61
N SER A 80 -10.79 -8.57 -0.72
CA SER A 80 -9.43 -8.24 -0.28
C SER A 80 -8.87 -7.05 -1.04
N ILE A 81 -8.98 -7.04 -2.38
CA ILE A 81 -8.52 -5.91 -3.21
C ILE A 81 -9.25 -4.62 -2.83
N SER A 82 -10.56 -4.65 -2.63
CA SER A 82 -11.33 -3.45 -2.27
C SER A 82 -10.93 -2.88 -0.91
N ILE A 83 -10.69 -3.75 0.09
CA ILE A 83 -10.19 -3.33 1.41
C ILE A 83 -8.81 -2.70 1.28
N GLY A 84 -7.91 -3.36 0.54
CA GLY A 84 -6.56 -2.85 0.32
C GLY A 84 -6.54 -1.52 -0.43
N ALA A 85 -7.37 -1.37 -1.46
CA ALA A 85 -7.52 -0.14 -2.22
C ALA A 85 -8.09 1.02 -1.36
N LEU A 86 -8.99 0.73 -0.43
CA LEU A 86 -9.50 1.73 0.52
C LEU A 86 -8.38 2.22 1.45
N PHE A 87 -7.62 1.30 2.06
CA PHE A 87 -6.49 1.65 2.91
C PHE A 87 -5.39 2.39 2.16
N MET A 88 -5.12 2.00 0.91
CA MET A 88 -4.21 2.73 0.02
C MET A 88 -4.70 4.17 -0.23
N ALA A 89 -5.98 4.34 -0.58
CA ALA A 89 -6.57 5.65 -0.84
C ALA A 89 -6.55 6.54 0.41
N LEU A 90 -6.78 5.97 1.60
CA LEU A 90 -6.68 6.72 2.85
C LEU A 90 -5.22 7.04 3.20
N GLY A 91 -4.32 6.06 3.17
CA GLY A 91 -2.93 6.22 3.58
C GLY A 91 -2.13 7.18 2.67
N PHE A 92 -2.23 6.98 1.35
CA PHE A 92 -1.54 7.85 0.38
C PHE A 92 -2.36 9.07 -0.03
N GLY A 93 -3.68 8.97 -0.07
CA GLY A 93 -4.53 10.11 -0.42
C GLY A 93 -4.50 11.19 0.65
N LEU A 94 -4.49 10.84 1.95
CA LEU A 94 -4.42 11.84 3.03
C LEU A 94 -3.03 12.50 3.16
N ARG A 95 -2.02 11.93 2.52
CA ARG A 95 -0.62 12.32 2.66
C ARG A 95 -0.30 13.79 2.37
N PRO A 96 -0.85 14.44 1.32
CA PRO A 96 -0.56 15.85 1.03
C PRO A 96 -1.00 16.79 2.15
N TRP A 97 -2.03 16.41 2.92
CA TRP A 97 -2.53 17.20 4.04
C TRP A 97 -1.83 16.88 5.37
N LEU A 98 -1.09 15.77 5.43
CA LEU A 98 -0.34 15.31 6.61
C LEU A 98 1.16 15.65 6.52
N LEU A 99 1.54 16.63 5.70
CA LEU A 99 2.93 17.08 5.59
C LEU A 99 3.38 17.97 6.77
N GLN A 100 2.56 18.15 7.81
CA GLN A 100 2.90 19.06 8.91
C GLN A 100 3.80 18.43 9.97
N SER A 101 3.82 17.10 10.07
CA SER A 101 4.67 16.39 11.04
C SER A 101 5.11 15.04 10.50
N PHE A 102 6.31 14.61 10.90
CA PHE A 102 6.81 13.28 10.54
C PHE A 102 5.91 12.16 11.09
N GLU A 103 5.38 12.31 12.30
CA GLU A 103 4.48 11.33 12.91
C GLU A 103 3.21 11.10 12.09
N SER A 104 2.66 12.17 11.50
CA SER A 104 1.45 12.05 10.67
C SER A 104 1.72 11.38 9.32
N LEU A 105 2.89 11.64 8.72
CA LEU A 105 3.41 10.88 7.56
C LEU A 105 3.65 9.41 7.89
N LEU A 106 4.13 9.13 9.10
CA LEU A 106 4.40 7.79 9.59
C LEU A 106 3.10 7.01 9.78
N LEU A 107 2.09 7.60 10.42
CA LEU A 107 0.74 7.05 10.51
C LEU A 107 0.11 6.79 9.13
N SER A 108 0.26 7.73 8.19
CA SER A 108 -0.15 7.57 6.79
C SER A 108 0.50 6.34 6.13
N SER A 109 1.79 6.13 6.38
CA SER A 109 2.56 5.00 5.84
C SER A 109 2.14 3.67 6.48
N VAL A 110 1.79 3.65 7.77
CA VAL A 110 1.22 2.47 8.43
C VAL A 110 -0.11 2.08 7.79
N ILE A 111 -1.02 3.04 7.62
CA ILE A 111 -2.33 2.82 7.00
C ILE A 111 -2.16 2.28 5.57
N ALA A 112 -1.24 2.86 4.80
CA ALA A 112 -0.91 2.36 3.47
C ALA A 112 -0.38 0.91 3.51
N GLY A 113 0.57 0.62 4.42
CA GLY A 113 1.17 -0.72 4.58
C GLY A 113 0.17 -1.83 4.88
N ILE A 114 -0.85 -1.53 5.69
CA ILE A 114 -1.99 -2.44 5.88
C ILE A 114 -2.64 -2.73 4.53
N GLY A 115 -2.91 -1.68 3.74
CA GLY A 115 -3.50 -1.79 2.41
C GLY A 115 -2.71 -2.67 1.44
N LEU A 116 -1.37 -2.59 1.46
CA LEU A 116 -0.52 -3.43 0.61
C LEU A 116 -0.72 -4.92 0.89
N ALA A 117 -0.83 -5.31 2.16
CA ALA A 117 -1.01 -6.71 2.54
C ALA A 117 -2.22 -7.34 1.84
N TRP A 118 -3.33 -6.62 1.82
CA TRP A 118 -4.59 -7.09 1.22
C TRP A 118 -4.55 -7.15 -0.32
N ILE A 119 -3.74 -6.30 -0.96
CA ILE A 119 -3.59 -6.30 -2.43
C ILE A 119 -2.59 -7.39 -2.85
N LEU A 120 -1.47 -7.50 -2.15
CA LEU A 120 -0.33 -8.32 -2.55
C LEU A 120 -0.61 -9.82 -2.36
N VAL A 121 -1.34 -10.21 -1.32
CA VAL A 121 -1.69 -11.63 -1.10
C VAL A 121 -2.58 -12.20 -2.21
N VAL A 122 -3.30 -11.36 -2.96
CA VAL A 122 -4.09 -11.81 -4.11
C VAL A 122 -3.20 -12.34 -5.25
N LEU A 123 -1.92 -11.96 -5.28
CA LEU A 123 -0.93 -12.48 -6.22
C LEU A 123 -0.38 -13.86 -5.82
N GLY A 124 -0.46 -14.22 -4.53
CA GLY A 124 0.00 -15.49 -3.99
C GLY A 124 -1.16 -16.49 -3.98
N PRO A 125 -1.21 -17.46 -4.92
CA PRO A 125 -2.18 -18.56 -4.85
C PRO A 125 -1.87 -19.52 -3.69
#